data_AF-A0A2S9V836-F1
#
_entry.id   AF-A0A2S9V836-F1
#
_cell.length_a   1.000
_cell.length_b   1.000
_cell.length_c   1.000
_cell.angle_alpha   90.00
_cell.angle_beta   90.00
_cell.angle_gamma   90.00
#
_symmetry.space_group_name_H-M   'P 1'
#
loop_
_entity.id
_entity.type
_entity.pdbx_description
1 polymer ?
#
loop_
_entity_poly.entity_id
_entity_poly.type
_entity_poly.pdbx_seq_one_letter_code
_entity_poly.pdbx_strand_id
1 'polypeptide(L)' 'MRYTISIGAYCVIPTPDTDPAMILKEADDALYKAKHDGRNRVVIISAVPSVR' A
#
# COMPACT_ATOMS: atom_id res chain seq x y z
N MET A 1 -0.02 -27.96 5.21
CA MET A 1 -0.85 -26.74 5.17
C MET A 1 -0.14 -25.69 4.34
N ARG A 2 -0.88 -24.87 3.57
CA ARG A 2 -0.35 -23.75 2.79
C ARG A 2 -0.86 -22.45 3.39
N TYR A 3 0.04 -21.57 3.77
CA TYR A 3 -0.29 -20.24 4.29
C TYR A 3 0.02 -19.18 3.24
N THR A 4 -0.71 -18.08 3.31
CA THR A 4 -0.56 -16.93 2.43
C THR A 4 -0.69 -15.65 3.22
N ILE A 5 -0.08 -14.58 2.74
CA ILE A 5 -0.20 -13.24 3.31
C ILE A 5 -0.82 -12.28 2.30
N SER A 6 -1.43 -11.21 2.80
CA SER A 6 -1.85 -10.07 1.97
C SER A 6 -0.92 -8.91 2.29
N ILE A 7 -0.55 -8.13 1.28
CA ILE A 7 0.44 -7.05 1.41
C ILE A 7 -0.17 -5.76 0.86
N GLY A 8 -0.04 -4.69 1.62
CA GLY A 8 -0.26 -3.32 1.16
C GLY A 8 1.06 -2.59 1.08
N ALA A 9 1.26 -1.81 0.02
CA ALA A 9 2.42 -0.95 -0.13
C ALA A 9 1.99 0.44 -0.63
N TYR A 10 2.69 1.46 -0.16
CA TYR A 10 2.52 2.83 -0.62
C TYR A 10 3.84 3.37 -1.15
N CYS A 11 3.80 4.04 -2.31
CA CYS A 11 4.97 4.68 -2.92
C CYS A 11 4.71 6.17 -3.14
N VAL A 12 5.61 7.00 -2.62
CA VAL A 12 5.56 8.46 -2.71
C VAL A 12 6.97 9.04 -2.69
N ILE A 13 7.15 10.19 -3.31
CA ILE A 13 8.31 11.06 -3.08
C ILE A 13 7.87 12.08 -2.02
N PRO A 14 8.32 11.96 -0.76
CA PRO A 14 7.88 12.85 0.30
C PRO A 14 8.36 14.29 0.06
N THR A 15 7.55 15.24 0.49
CA THR A 15 7.84 16.68 0.52
C THR A 15 8.03 17.14 1.98
N PRO A 16 8.51 18.36 2.23
CA PRO A 16 8.60 18.89 3.60
C PRO A 16 7.27 18.88 4.38
N ASP A 17 6.14 18.93 3.68
CA ASP A 17 4.79 18.90 4.26
C ASP A 17 4.23 17.47 4.40
N THR A 18 4.98 16.45 4.01
CA THR A 18 4.52 15.05 4.10
C THR A 18 4.63 14.54 5.52
N ASP A 19 3.49 14.31 6.16
CA ASP A 19 3.39 13.63 7.45
C ASP A 19 3.74 12.13 7.31
N PRO A 20 4.76 11.62 8.03
CA PRO A 20 5.08 10.19 8.05
C PRO A 20 3.90 9.28 8.46
N ALA A 21 2.98 9.77 9.31
CA ALA A 21 1.81 9.00 9.70
C ALA A 21 0.86 8.74 8.52
N MET A 22 0.79 9.69 7.56
CA MET A 22 0.04 9.51 6.32
C MET A 22 0.63 8.36 5.49
N ILE A 23 1.96 8.25 5.40
CA ILE A 23 2.63 7.19 4.61
C ILE A 23 2.25 5.80 5.14
N LEU A 24 2.25 5.64 6.47
CA LEU A 24 1.82 4.38 7.11
C LEU A 24 0.34 4.11 6.87
N LYS A 25 -0.51 5.14 7.01
CA LYS A 25 -1.94 5.03 6.75
C LYS A 25 -2.24 4.56 5.33
N GLU A 26 -1.57 5.11 4.32
CA GLU A 26 -1.77 4.70 2.92
C GLU A 26 -1.31 3.26 2.67
N ALA A 27 -0.23 2.81 3.31
CA ALA A 27 0.19 1.42 3.25
C ALA A 27 -0.82 0.47 3.91
N ASP A 28 -1.40 0.89 5.04
CA ASP A 28 -2.47 0.15 5.73
C ASP A 28 -3.76 0.13 4.91
N ASP A 29 -4.13 1.23 4.26
CA ASP A 29 -5.30 1.29 3.37
C ASP A 29 -5.12 0.36 2.16
N ALA A 30 -3.91 0.28 1.59
CA ALA A 30 -3.57 -0.70 0.57
C ALA A 30 -3.69 -2.15 1.10
N LEU A 31 -3.24 -2.40 2.34
CA LEU A 31 -3.32 -3.73 2.96
C LEU A 31 -4.77 -4.12 3.26
N TYR A 32 -5.57 -3.16 3.71
CA TYR A 32 -7.00 -3.31 3.93
C TYR A 32 -7.69 -3.72 2.63
N LYS A 33 -7.40 -3.02 1.53
CA LYS A 33 -7.90 -3.37 0.20
C LYS A 33 -7.46 -4.77 -0.25
N ALA A 34 -6.19 -5.12 -0.05
CA ALA A 34 -5.70 -6.47 -0.38
C ALA A 34 -6.46 -7.57 0.37
N LYS A 35 -6.79 -7.35 1.65
CA LYS A 35 -7.60 -8.28 2.46
C LYS A 35 -9.06 -8.33 1.98
N HIS A 36 -9.64 -7.17 1.69
CA HIS A 36 -11.04 -7.05 1.27
C HIS A 36 -11.27 -7.66 -0.12
N ASP A 37 -10.32 -7.53 -1.04
CA ASP A 37 -10.43 -8.01 -2.42
C ASP A 37 -10.22 -9.53 -2.56
N GLY A 38 -10.03 -10.26 -1.46
CA GLY A 38 -9.91 -11.72 -1.45
C GLY A 38 -8.57 -12.26 -0.94
N ARG A 39 -7.76 -11.43 -0.27
CA ARG A 39 -6.47 -11.82 0.34
C ARG A 39 -5.45 -12.35 -0.69
N ASN A 40 -4.34 -12.91 -0.19
CA ASN A 40 -3.25 -13.53 -0.97
C ASN A 40 -2.83 -12.72 -2.20
N ARG A 41 -2.66 -11.41 -2.01
CA ARG A 41 -2.34 -10.46 -3.08
C ARG A 41 -1.60 -9.25 -2.55
N VAL A 42 -1.00 -8.53 -3.48
CA VAL A 42 -0.36 -7.24 -3.25
C VAL A 42 -1.25 -6.16 -3.83
N VAL A 43 -1.49 -5.10 -3.07
CA VAL A 43 -2.07 -3.86 -3.57
C VAL A 43 -1.04 -2.76 -3.36
N ILE A 44 -0.81 -1.97 -4.41
CA ILE A 44 0.11 -0.83 -4.38
C ILE A 44 -0.73 0.43 -4.63
N ILE A 45 -0.65 1.37 -3.70
CA ILE A 45 -1.10 2.75 -3.92
C ILE A 45 0.15 3.56 -4.26
N SER A 46 0.12 4.32 -5.35
CA SER A 46 1.25 5.14 -5.77
C SER A 46 0.77 6.56 -6.02
N ALA A 47 1.36 7.51 -5.29
CA ALA A 47 1.24 8.93 -5.60
C ALA A 47 2.19 9.34 -6.73
N VAL A 48 3.14 8.46 -7.09
CA VAL A 48 4.03 8.64 -8.23
C VAL A 48 3.38 8.05 -9.49
N PRO A 49 3.30 8.80 -10.61
CA PRO A 49 2.83 8.26 -11.88
C PRO A 49 3.69 7.08 -12.30
N SER A 50 3.06 5.98 -12.71
CA SER A 50 3.79 4.84 -13.28
C SER A 50 4.35 5.26 -14.64
N VAL A 51 5.67 5.32 -14.74
CA VAL A 51 6.36 5.41 -16.03
C VAL A 51 6.24 4.03 -16.69
N ARG A 52 5.56 3.97 -17.83
CA ARG A 52 5.46 2.77 -18.64
C ARG A 52 6.73 2.52 -19.43
#